data_AF-M1CIR1-F1
#
_entry.id   AF-M1CIR1-F1
#
_cell.length_a   1.000
_cell.length_b   1.000
_cell.length_c   1.000
_cell.angle_alpha   90.00
_cell.angle_beta   90.00
_cell.angle_gamma   90.00
#
_symmetry.space_group_name_H-M   'P 1'
#
loop_
_entity.id
_entity.type
_entity.pdbx_description
1 polymer ?
#
loop_
_entity_poly.entity_id
_entity_poly.type
_entity_poly.pdbx_seq_one_letter_code
_entity_poly.pdbx_strand_id
1 'polypeptide(L)'
;MVDAGLLKEVLDIYTMNADYTKGLRQAIGVREFEPFLRCYIMEHQKPCSESHGQTLNDQILKQNIQHIVDSPDDNEWKALLTEAIQQVKLNTRRLVRRQRRRLNRLQMLYGWNIHYVDATKSIISGADDIWAVEVVKPSVRIIKSFLTGESSTEIGSNASEETKMIQKDLWTQHVCEACGNKVLRGTHEWEQHRQGRGHRKRISRLKKSGSLCL
;
A
#
# COMPACT_ATOMS: atom_id res chain seq x y z
N MET A 1 0.85 17.43 2.50
CA MET A 1 2.14 16.70 2.34
C MET A 1 3.02 17.40 1.33
N VAL A 2 2.60 17.52 0.06
CA VAL A 2 3.38 18.25 -0.96
C VAL A 2 3.63 19.69 -0.52
N ASP A 3 2.57 20.41 -0.14
CA ASP A 3 2.64 21.79 0.36
C ASP A 3 3.47 21.92 1.65
N ALA A 4 3.62 20.82 2.39
CA ALA A 4 4.43 20.78 3.61
C ALA A 4 5.91 20.45 3.34
N GLY A 5 6.33 20.34 2.07
CA GLY A 5 7.73 20.13 1.69
C GLY A 5 8.11 18.70 1.31
N LEU A 6 7.15 17.78 1.09
CA LEU A 6 7.44 16.37 0.75
C LEU A 6 8.43 16.22 -0.42
N LEU A 7 8.34 17.06 -1.45
CA LEU A 7 9.23 16.96 -2.61
C LEU A 7 10.69 17.24 -2.26
N LYS A 8 10.95 18.11 -1.27
CA LYS A 8 12.30 18.39 -0.78
C LYS A 8 12.89 17.17 -0.09
N GLU A 9 12.09 16.47 0.72
CA GLU A 9 12.48 15.22 1.37
C GLU A 9 12.74 14.10 0.35
N VAL A 10 11.89 14.00 -0.67
CA VAL A 10 12.04 12.97 -1.72
C VAL A 10 13.26 13.24 -2.59
N LEU A 11 13.58 14.51 -2.86
CA LEU A 11 14.80 14.89 -3.57
C LEU A 11 16.06 14.44 -2.81
N ASP A 12 16.08 14.56 -1.48
CA ASP A 12 17.21 14.10 -0.65
C ASP A 12 17.43 12.58 -0.71
N ILE A 13 16.38 11.81 -1.03
CA ILE A 13 16.43 10.34 -1.20
C ILE A 13 16.76 9.95 -2.66
N TYR A 14 16.51 10.84 -3.61
CA TYR A 14 16.59 10.55 -5.03
C TYR A 14 18.01 10.16 -5.45
N THR A 15 18.11 9.18 -6.34
CA THR A 15 19.39 8.76 -6.90
C THR A 15 19.15 8.29 -8.32
N MET A 16 19.83 8.90 -9.28
CA MET A 16 19.73 8.55 -10.70
C MET A 16 20.02 7.06 -10.90
N ASN A 17 19.14 6.37 -11.65
CA ASN A 17 19.26 4.93 -11.97
C ASN A 17 19.32 3.96 -10.77
N ALA A 18 18.86 4.36 -9.59
CA ALA A 18 18.80 3.47 -8.43
C ALA A 18 17.68 2.41 -8.53
N ASP A 19 17.79 1.35 -7.72
CA ASP A 19 16.77 0.32 -7.62
C ASP A 19 15.65 0.74 -6.63
N TYR A 20 14.53 1.23 -7.17
CA TYR A 20 13.34 1.64 -6.40
C TYR A 20 12.46 0.46 -5.95
N THR A 21 12.97 -0.77 -6.07
CA THR A 21 12.31 -1.98 -5.55
C THR A 21 12.90 -2.45 -4.23
N LYS A 22 13.81 -1.69 -3.59
CA LYS A 22 14.46 -2.10 -2.34
C LYS A 22 14.55 -0.98 -1.30
N GLY A 23 14.45 -1.36 -0.03
CA GLY A 23 14.69 -0.48 1.12
C GLY A 23 13.80 0.77 1.14
N LEU A 24 14.37 1.88 1.60
CA LEU A 24 13.66 3.17 1.75
C LEU A 24 13.06 3.69 0.43
N ARG A 25 13.67 3.35 -0.71
CA ARG A 25 13.19 3.76 -2.04
C ARG A 25 11.87 3.12 -2.46
N GLN A 26 11.39 2.12 -1.71
CA GLN A 26 10.04 1.56 -1.88
C GLN A 26 8.94 2.43 -1.26
N ALA A 27 9.28 3.47 -0.49
CA ALA A 27 8.29 4.34 0.13
C ALA A 27 7.38 5.00 -0.92
N ILE A 28 6.07 5.02 -0.63
CA ILE A 28 5.09 5.71 -1.46
C ILE A 28 5.38 7.21 -1.39
N GLY A 29 5.51 7.86 -2.53
CA GLY A 29 6.07 9.20 -2.69
C GLY A 29 7.39 9.11 -3.44
N VAL A 30 8.37 8.37 -2.90
CA VAL A 30 9.72 8.31 -3.47
C VAL A 30 9.73 7.67 -4.86
N ARG A 31 9.06 6.53 -5.02
CA ARG A 31 9.01 5.81 -6.29
C ARG A 31 8.16 6.54 -7.34
N GLU A 32 7.07 7.16 -6.91
CA GLU A 32 6.13 7.84 -7.79
C GLU A 32 6.70 9.15 -8.35
N PHE A 33 7.54 9.86 -7.59
CA PHE A 33 8.20 11.08 -8.06
C PHE A 33 9.47 10.83 -8.88
N GLU A 34 9.97 9.59 -9.00
CA GLU A 34 11.18 9.26 -9.77
C GLU A 34 11.14 9.78 -11.22
N PRO A 35 10.05 9.59 -12.00
CA PRO A 35 10.03 10.04 -13.39
C PRO A 35 10.10 11.56 -13.51
N PHE A 36 9.39 12.28 -12.63
CA PHE A 36 9.42 13.74 -12.56
C PHE A 36 10.84 14.23 -12.23
N LEU A 37 11.43 13.73 -11.14
CA LEU A 37 12.77 14.14 -10.71
C LEU A 37 13.85 13.80 -11.73
N ARG A 38 13.75 12.63 -12.39
CA ARG A 38 14.69 12.24 -13.45
C ARG A 38 14.69 13.23 -14.59
N CYS A 39 13.52 13.49 -15.17
CA CYS A 39 13.41 14.43 -16.27
C CYS A 39 13.88 15.83 -15.81
N TYR A 40 13.49 16.25 -14.61
CA TYR A 40 13.73 17.60 -14.10
C TYR A 40 15.22 17.89 -13.89
N ILE A 41 15.93 16.93 -13.29
CA ILE A 41 17.37 17.00 -13.08
C ILE A 41 18.13 16.95 -14.42
N MET A 42 17.68 16.13 -15.38
CA MET A 42 18.33 16.03 -16.70
C MET A 42 18.28 17.34 -17.49
N GLU A 43 17.19 18.12 -17.40
CA GLU A 43 17.12 19.42 -18.07
C GLU A 43 18.00 20.48 -17.40
N HIS A 44 18.08 20.48 -16.06
CA HIS A 44 18.83 21.49 -15.31
C HIS A 44 20.31 21.14 -15.07
N GLN A 45 20.74 19.91 -15.35
CA GLN A 45 22.15 19.49 -15.34
C GLN A 45 22.86 19.57 -16.71
N LYS A 46 22.30 20.25 -17.71
CA LYS A 46 23.06 20.56 -18.94
C LYS A 46 24.36 21.30 -18.57
N PRO A 47 25.54 20.82 -19.00
CA PRO A 47 26.81 21.31 -18.47
C PRO A 47 27.09 22.72 -18.98
N CYS A 48 26.95 23.71 -18.10
CA CYS A 48 27.74 24.93 -18.18
C CYS A 48 28.85 24.79 -17.13
N SER A 49 30.08 24.85 -17.61
CA SER A 49 31.32 24.62 -16.86
C SER A 49 31.38 25.48 -15.59
N GLU A 50 31.41 24.86 -14.40
CA GLU A 50 32.26 25.28 -13.26
C GLU A 50 32.03 24.41 -12.02
N SER A 51 33.13 24.14 -11.31
CA SER A 51 33.28 23.10 -10.29
C SER A 51 33.31 23.67 -8.86
N HIS A 52 32.36 24.53 -8.46
CA HIS A 52 32.18 24.99 -7.08
C HIS A 52 30.69 25.02 -6.70
N GLY A 53 30.26 24.12 -5.79
CA GLY A 53 29.00 24.27 -5.03
C GLY A 53 27.88 23.23 -5.25
N GLN A 54 28.12 21.95 -4.96
CA GLN A 54 27.05 20.93 -4.92
C GLN A 54 25.86 21.33 -4.02
N THR A 55 26.13 21.93 -2.86
CA THR A 55 25.10 22.41 -1.91
C THR A 55 24.28 23.59 -2.44
N LEU A 56 24.91 24.50 -3.20
CA LEU A 56 24.22 25.64 -3.79
C LEU A 56 23.28 25.16 -4.91
N ASN A 57 23.72 24.17 -5.69
CA ASN A 57 22.91 23.56 -6.75
C ASN A 57 21.69 22.83 -6.17
N ASP A 58 21.84 22.10 -5.06
CA ASP A 58 20.72 21.43 -4.38
C ASP A 58 19.69 22.43 -3.80
N GLN A 59 20.13 23.56 -3.26
CA GLN A 59 19.22 24.60 -2.76
C GLN A 59 18.46 25.29 -3.90
N ILE A 60 19.14 25.60 -5.01
CA ILE A 60 18.53 26.14 -6.22
C ILE A 60 17.49 25.16 -6.78
N LEU A 61 17.84 23.87 -6.84
CA LEU A 61 16.94 22.81 -7.31
C LEU A 61 15.68 22.71 -6.43
N LYS A 62 15.83 22.76 -5.11
CA LYS A 62 14.70 22.75 -4.15
C LYS A 62 13.80 23.98 -4.30
N GLN A 63 14.38 25.16 -4.54
CA GLN A 63 13.62 26.40 -4.75
C GLN A 63 12.85 26.36 -6.09
N ASN A 64 13.49 25.87 -7.14
CA ASN A 64 12.86 25.77 -8.45
C ASN A 64 11.73 24.73 -8.47
N ILE A 65 11.88 23.59 -7.77
CA ILE A 65 10.77 22.62 -7.58
C ILE A 65 9.58 23.27 -6.87
N GLN A 66 9.84 24.08 -5.83
CA GLN A 66 8.77 24.79 -5.15
C GLN A 66 8.05 25.76 -6.09
N HIS A 67 8.80 26.49 -6.92
CA HIS A 67 8.22 27.36 -7.94
C HIS A 67 7.36 26.59 -8.97
N ILE A 68 7.73 25.37 -9.34
CA ILE A 68 6.91 24.52 -10.23
C ILE A 68 5.59 24.10 -9.56
N VAL A 69 5.64 23.79 -8.26
CA VAL A 69 4.44 23.46 -7.47
C VAL A 69 3.48 24.65 -7.43
N ASP A 70 4.02 25.86 -7.24
CA ASP A 70 3.22 27.08 -7.04
C ASP A 70 2.82 27.78 -8.36
N SER A 71 3.54 27.53 -9.45
CA SER A 71 3.28 28.13 -10.76
C SER A 71 1.92 27.70 -11.30
N PRO A 72 1.07 28.63 -11.80
CA PRO A 72 -0.20 28.30 -12.45
C PRO A 72 -0.03 27.70 -13.85
N ASP A 73 1.14 27.85 -14.47
CA ASP A 73 1.38 27.54 -15.88
C ASP A 73 1.42 26.02 -16.15
N ASP A 74 0.66 25.56 -17.14
CA ASP A 74 0.55 24.14 -17.48
C ASP A 74 1.66 23.75 -18.47
N ASN A 75 2.79 23.32 -17.90
CA ASN A 75 3.94 22.82 -18.65
C ASN A 75 4.13 21.30 -18.42
N GLU A 76 5.05 20.70 -19.19
CA GLU A 76 5.36 19.27 -19.10
C GLU A 76 5.77 18.84 -17.67
N TRP A 77 6.53 19.70 -16.96
CA TRP A 77 6.94 19.47 -15.57
C TRP A 77 5.76 19.34 -14.62
N LYS A 78 4.80 20.25 -14.75
CA LYS A 78 3.59 20.27 -13.93
C LYS A 78 2.68 19.09 -14.25
N ALA A 79 2.62 18.66 -15.51
CA ALA A 79 1.91 17.45 -15.90
C ALA A 79 2.53 16.19 -15.27
N LEU A 80 3.87 16.04 -15.34
CA LEU A 80 4.59 14.93 -14.71
C LEU A 80 4.44 14.94 -13.17
N LEU A 81 4.55 16.11 -12.56
CA LEU A 81 4.35 16.27 -11.12
C LEU A 81 2.92 15.90 -10.70
N THR A 82 1.93 16.36 -11.45
CA THR A 82 0.52 16.06 -11.19
C THR A 82 0.24 14.57 -11.30
N GLU A 83 0.77 13.91 -12.33
CA GLU A 83 0.65 12.46 -12.50
C GLU A 83 1.30 11.71 -11.32
N ALA A 84 2.51 12.13 -10.90
CA ALA A 84 3.17 11.55 -9.73
C ALA A 84 2.32 11.69 -8.46
N ILE A 85 1.73 12.87 -8.21
CA ILE A 85 0.81 13.09 -7.08
C ILE A 85 -0.41 12.16 -7.17
N GLN A 86 -0.98 11.96 -8.36
CA GLN A 86 -2.10 11.03 -8.55
C GLN A 86 -1.69 9.59 -8.27
N GLN A 87 -0.49 9.17 -8.69
CA GLN A 87 0.05 7.85 -8.38
C GLN A 87 0.27 7.66 -6.88
N VAL A 88 0.77 8.68 -6.16
CA VAL A 88 0.89 8.64 -4.68
C VAL A 88 -0.48 8.40 -4.06
N LYS A 89 -1.49 9.19 -4.43
CA LYS A 89 -2.87 9.04 -3.94
C LYS A 89 -3.43 7.65 -4.25
N LEU A 90 -3.20 7.14 -5.46
CA LEU A 90 -3.64 5.82 -5.91
C LEU A 90 -2.99 4.70 -5.10
N ASN A 91 -1.67 4.75 -4.93
CA ASN A 91 -0.91 3.72 -4.24
C ASN A 91 -1.15 3.73 -2.73
N THR A 92 -1.37 4.90 -2.11
CA THR A 92 -1.84 5.00 -0.72
C THR A 92 -3.21 4.34 -0.55
N ARG A 93 -4.18 4.60 -1.44
CA ARG A 93 -5.48 3.90 -1.39
C ARG A 93 -5.34 2.39 -1.58
N ARG A 94 -4.44 1.94 -2.45
CA ARG A 94 -4.16 0.50 -2.64
C ARG A 94 -3.52 -0.11 -1.39
N LEU A 95 -2.61 0.60 -0.74
CA LEU A 95 -1.96 0.17 0.51
C LEU A 95 -2.99 -0.03 1.61
N VAL A 96 -3.84 0.96 1.88
CA VAL A 96 -4.88 0.86 2.92
C VAL A 96 -5.81 -0.34 2.67
N ARG A 97 -6.21 -0.58 1.42
CA ARG A 97 -7.01 -1.77 1.06
C ARG A 97 -6.25 -3.09 1.29
N ARG A 98 -4.94 -3.12 1.05
CA ARG A 98 -4.09 -4.30 1.35
C ARG A 98 -3.95 -4.52 2.85
N GLN A 99 -3.74 -3.46 3.63
CA GLN A 99 -3.67 -3.51 5.09
C GLN A 99 -4.97 -4.07 5.68
N ARG A 100 -6.14 -3.55 5.25
CA ARG A 100 -7.45 -4.09 5.69
C ARG A 100 -7.60 -5.57 5.37
N ARG A 101 -7.25 -6.01 4.15
CA ARG A 101 -7.27 -7.44 3.79
C ARG A 101 -6.33 -8.28 4.67
N ARG A 102 -5.17 -7.73 5.05
CA ARG A 102 -4.21 -8.41 5.93
C ARG A 102 -4.78 -8.56 7.34
N LEU A 103 -5.39 -7.52 7.91
CA LEU A 103 -6.06 -7.58 9.22
C LEU A 103 -7.20 -8.60 9.22
N ASN A 104 -8.07 -8.58 8.21
CA ASN A 104 -9.12 -9.58 8.05
C ASN A 104 -8.55 -11.00 7.95
N ARG A 105 -7.41 -11.18 7.27
CA ARG A 105 -6.72 -12.48 7.23
C ARG A 105 -6.19 -12.89 8.60
N LEU A 106 -5.62 -11.98 9.39
CA LEU A 106 -5.16 -12.27 10.76
C LEU A 106 -6.31 -12.78 11.63
N GLN A 107 -7.45 -12.09 11.59
CA GLN A 107 -8.64 -12.50 12.33
C GLN A 107 -9.20 -13.85 11.83
N MET A 108 -9.45 -13.98 10.53
CA MET A 108 -10.13 -15.15 9.96
C MET A 108 -9.29 -16.42 9.91
N LEU A 109 -7.98 -16.31 9.71
CA LEU A 109 -7.09 -17.45 9.48
C LEU A 109 -6.31 -17.86 10.72
N TYR A 110 -5.97 -16.89 11.57
CA TYR A 110 -5.11 -17.12 12.73
C TYR A 110 -5.86 -16.91 14.04
N GLY A 111 -7.17 -16.61 14.00
CA GLY A 111 -8.01 -16.45 15.20
C GLY A 111 -7.60 -15.26 16.07
N TRP A 112 -6.94 -14.25 15.51
CA TRP A 112 -6.53 -13.08 16.28
C TRP A 112 -7.76 -12.34 16.79
N ASN A 113 -7.86 -12.18 18.11
CA ASN A 113 -8.88 -11.38 18.75
C ASN A 113 -8.55 -9.89 18.58
N ILE A 114 -9.00 -9.30 17.47
CA ILE A 114 -8.74 -7.91 17.12
C ILE A 114 -9.94 -7.05 17.56
N HIS A 115 -9.71 -6.10 18.45
CA HIS A 115 -10.70 -5.10 18.82
C HIS A 115 -10.67 -3.93 17.82
N TYR A 116 -11.84 -3.55 17.29
CA TYR A 116 -12.00 -2.44 16.36
C TYR A 116 -12.50 -1.19 17.07
N VAL A 117 -11.89 -0.05 16.76
CA VAL A 117 -12.31 1.27 17.24
C VAL A 117 -12.60 2.14 16.02
N ASP A 118 -13.83 2.61 15.90
CA ASP A 118 -14.27 3.38 14.73
C ASP A 118 -13.91 4.86 14.88
N ALA A 119 -12.94 5.30 14.08
CA ALA A 119 -12.50 6.69 14.02
C ALA A 119 -13.18 7.49 12.89
N THR A 120 -14.15 6.91 12.16
CA THR A 120 -14.72 7.50 10.95
C THR A 120 -15.32 8.88 11.20
N LYS A 121 -16.12 9.03 12.27
CA LYS A 121 -16.72 10.33 12.62
C LYS A 121 -15.66 11.38 12.98
N SER A 122 -14.66 11.00 13.76
CA SER A 122 -13.56 11.89 14.16
C SER A 122 -12.78 12.40 12.95
N ILE A 123 -12.50 11.50 11.99
CA ILE A 123 -11.78 11.84 10.75
C ILE A 123 -12.63 12.76 9.85
N ILE A 124 -13.93 12.54 9.76
CA ILE A 124 -14.83 13.37 8.92
C ILE A 124 -15.02 14.77 9.54
N SER A 125 -15.19 14.85 10.86
CA SER A 125 -15.50 16.11 11.53
C SER A 125 -14.28 17.00 11.78
N GLY A 126 -13.08 16.42 11.89
CA GLY A 126 -11.85 17.17 12.20
C GLY A 126 -11.80 17.82 13.59
N ALA A 127 -12.77 17.54 14.47
CA ALA A 127 -12.84 18.09 15.82
C ALA A 127 -12.25 17.11 16.85
N ASP A 128 -11.35 17.61 17.70
CA ASP A 128 -10.60 16.80 18.69
C ASP A 128 -11.51 16.20 19.77
N ASP A 129 -12.60 16.89 20.12
CA ASP A 129 -13.56 16.42 21.14
C ASP A 129 -14.21 15.09 20.74
N ILE A 130 -14.42 14.88 19.43
CA ILE A 130 -15.01 13.65 18.89
C ILE A 130 -13.99 12.51 18.94
N TRP A 131 -12.70 12.79 18.74
CA TRP A 131 -11.65 11.78 18.89
C TRP A 131 -11.57 11.25 20.32
N ALA A 132 -11.63 12.13 21.31
CA ALA A 132 -11.62 11.74 22.71
C ALA A 132 -12.78 10.79 23.06
N VAL A 133 -13.98 11.03 22.50
CA VAL A 133 -15.18 10.23 22.77
C VAL A 133 -15.23 8.93 21.96
N GLU A 134 -15.03 8.98 20.65
CA GLU A 134 -15.24 7.83 19.77
C GLU A 134 -14.01 6.89 19.71
N VAL A 135 -12.80 7.41 19.98
CA VAL A 135 -11.57 6.61 19.87
C VAL A 135 -10.90 6.38 21.21
N VAL A 136 -10.60 7.45 21.97
CA VAL A 136 -9.82 7.32 23.21
C VAL A 136 -10.60 6.59 24.29
N LYS A 137 -11.85 6.99 24.57
CA LYS A 137 -12.67 6.36 25.62
C LYS A 137 -12.87 4.84 25.39
N PRO A 138 -13.25 4.35 24.19
CA PRO A 138 -13.36 2.91 23.95
C PRO A 138 -12.02 2.18 24.06
N SER A 139 -10.94 2.77 23.53
CA SER A 139 -9.59 2.18 23.62
C SER A 139 -9.15 1.98 25.07
N VAL A 140 -9.33 3.01 25.91
CA VAL A 140 -9.00 2.95 27.34
C VAL A 140 -9.85 1.90 28.05
N ARG A 141 -11.14 1.76 27.70
CA ARG A 141 -12.01 0.72 28.27
C ARG A 141 -11.50 -0.69 27.93
N ILE A 142 -11.17 -0.95 26.66
CA ILE A 142 -10.62 -2.24 26.21
C ILE A 142 -9.33 -2.57 26.97
N ILE A 143 -8.42 -1.61 27.08
CA ILE A 143 -7.14 -1.79 27.80
C ILE A 143 -7.38 -2.04 29.29
N LYS A 144 -8.28 -1.30 29.93
CA LYS A 144 -8.62 -1.49 31.35
C LYS A 144 -9.17 -2.89 31.60
N SER A 145 -10.16 -3.34 30.83
CA SER A 145 -10.71 -4.69 30.97
C SER A 145 -9.66 -5.79 30.79
N PHE A 146 -8.74 -5.60 29.84
CA PHE A 146 -7.61 -6.52 29.66
C PHE A 146 -6.70 -6.59 30.89
N LEU A 147 -6.40 -5.45 31.51
CA LEU A 147 -5.53 -5.37 32.69
C LEU A 147 -6.21 -5.88 33.97
N THR A 148 -7.53 -5.69 34.12
CA THR A 148 -8.27 -6.11 35.32
C THR A 148 -8.76 -7.56 35.26
N GLY A 149 -8.69 -8.21 34.09
CA GLY A 149 -9.19 -9.58 33.92
C GLY A 149 -10.72 -9.67 33.88
N GLU A 150 -11.42 -8.53 33.82
CA GLU A 150 -12.86 -8.48 33.60
C GLU A 150 -13.14 -8.85 32.14
N SER A 151 -13.44 -10.13 31.90
CA SER A 151 -13.82 -10.63 30.58
C SER A 151 -14.98 -9.80 30.05
N SER A 152 -14.71 -8.95 29.05
CA SER A 152 -15.68 -8.00 28.50
C SER A 152 -16.74 -8.75 27.70
N THR A 153 -17.77 -9.21 28.39
CA THR A 153 -19.08 -9.41 27.81
C THR A 153 -19.70 -8.02 27.71
N GLU A 154 -20.22 -7.67 26.52
CA GLU A 154 -20.88 -6.41 26.19
C GLU A 154 -19.98 -5.26 25.68
N ILE A 155 -19.89 -5.17 24.36
CA ILE A 155 -20.51 -4.10 23.54
C ILE A 155 -20.25 -4.46 22.05
N GLY A 156 -21.31 -4.70 21.29
CA GLY A 156 -21.26 -4.78 19.82
C GLY A 156 -21.71 -6.09 19.16
N SER A 157 -22.70 -6.79 19.72
CA SER A 157 -23.46 -7.81 18.97
C SER A 157 -24.28 -7.15 17.87
N ASN A 158 -23.75 -7.14 16.65
CA ASN A 158 -24.51 -7.19 15.40
C ASN A 158 -23.64 -7.84 14.32
N ALA A 159 -23.38 -9.13 14.54
CA ALA A 159 -23.07 -10.19 13.58
C ALA A 159 -22.33 -11.31 14.34
N SER A 160 -23.01 -11.90 15.31
CA SER A 160 -22.72 -13.29 15.70
C SER A 160 -23.20 -14.22 14.58
N GLU A 161 -22.63 -14.07 13.39
CA GLU A 161 -22.28 -15.28 12.68
C GLU A 161 -21.09 -15.81 13.47
N GLU A 162 -21.30 -16.91 14.18
CA GLU A 162 -20.20 -17.80 14.55
C GLU A 162 -19.24 -17.82 13.38
N THR A 163 -18.16 -17.06 13.50
CA THR A 163 -17.11 -17.07 12.50
C THR A 163 -16.44 -18.38 12.75
N LYS A 164 -17.06 -19.46 12.23
CA LYS A 164 -16.55 -20.82 12.27
C LYS A 164 -15.09 -20.66 11.95
N MET A 165 -14.26 -20.91 12.95
CA MET A 165 -12.82 -20.87 12.84
C MET A 165 -12.51 -21.87 11.72
N ILE A 166 -12.39 -21.37 10.48
CA ILE A 166 -12.21 -22.25 9.35
C ILE A 166 -10.79 -22.74 9.56
N GLN A 167 -10.65 -23.97 10.06
CA GLN A 167 -9.42 -24.73 10.02
C GLN A 167 -9.04 -24.87 8.54
N LYS A 168 -8.44 -23.80 8.00
CA LYS A 168 -7.84 -23.82 6.68
C LYS A 168 -6.47 -24.39 6.92
N ASP A 169 -6.24 -25.59 6.40
CA ASP A 169 -4.89 -26.07 6.21
C ASP A 169 -4.21 -25.11 5.23
N LEU A 170 -3.44 -24.15 5.75
CA LEU A 170 -2.70 -23.14 5.00
C LEU A 170 -1.30 -23.64 4.61
N TRP A 171 -0.92 -24.80 5.12
CA TRP A 171 0.42 -25.35 5.00
C TRP A 171 0.49 -26.45 3.94
N THR A 172 -0.64 -27.06 3.54
CA THR A 172 -0.67 -27.94 2.36
C THR A 172 -0.13 -27.18 1.16
N GLN A 173 0.85 -27.75 0.48
CA GLN A 173 1.32 -27.22 -0.78
C GLN A 173 0.68 -28.00 -1.93
N HIS A 174 -0.05 -27.32 -2.80
CA HIS A 174 -0.52 -27.88 -4.06
C HIS A 174 0.24 -27.25 -5.21
N VAL A 175 0.59 -28.05 -6.23
CA VAL A 175 1.30 -27.58 -7.43
C VAL A 175 0.41 -27.86 -8.63
N CYS A 176 0.08 -26.82 -9.40
CA CYS A 176 -0.65 -26.97 -10.65
C CYS A 176 0.31 -27.04 -11.84
N GLU A 177 0.57 -28.26 -12.33
CA GLU A 177 1.42 -28.52 -13.50
C GLU A 177 0.90 -27.83 -14.76
N ALA A 178 -0.42 -27.92 -15.01
CA ALA A 178 -1.09 -27.25 -16.14
C ALA A 178 -0.98 -25.72 -16.13
N CYS A 179 -0.52 -25.13 -15.02
CA CYS A 179 -0.32 -23.70 -14.87
C CYS A 179 1.15 -23.29 -14.76
N GLY A 180 2.08 -24.14 -15.18
CA GLY A 180 3.52 -23.88 -15.09
C GLY A 180 4.02 -24.05 -13.67
N ASN A 181 3.67 -25.17 -13.04
CA ASN A 181 4.04 -25.51 -11.66
C ASN A 181 3.67 -24.43 -10.65
N LYS A 182 2.48 -23.83 -10.81
CA LYS A 182 2.01 -22.80 -9.90
C LYS A 182 1.79 -23.39 -8.51
N VAL A 183 2.56 -22.90 -7.53
CA VAL A 183 2.44 -23.29 -6.12
C VAL A 183 1.28 -22.54 -5.47
N LEU A 184 0.39 -23.28 -4.82
CA LEU A 184 -0.81 -22.79 -4.12
C LEU A 184 -0.79 -23.33 -2.70
N ARG A 185 -1.11 -22.47 -1.73
CA ARG A 185 -1.00 -22.82 -0.30
C ARG A 185 -2.39 -23.02 0.28
N GLY A 186 -2.65 -24.25 0.68
CA GLY A 186 -3.88 -24.72 1.26
C GLY A 186 -4.95 -25.13 0.26
N THR A 187 -5.86 -25.97 0.75
CA THR A 187 -6.94 -26.58 -0.03
C THR A 187 -7.88 -25.55 -0.65
N HIS A 188 -8.14 -24.44 0.06
CA HIS A 188 -9.02 -23.38 -0.42
C HIS A 188 -8.43 -22.62 -1.63
N GLU A 189 -7.15 -22.24 -1.58
CA GLU A 189 -6.50 -21.56 -2.70
C GLU A 189 -6.37 -22.49 -3.92
N TRP A 190 -6.11 -23.78 -3.67
CA TRP A 190 -6.09 -24.82 -4.70
C TRP A 190 -7.44 -24.96 -5.41
N GLU A 191 -8.53 -25.07 -4.66
CA GLU A 191 -9.85 -25.27 -5.24
C GLU A 191 -10.33 -24.03 -6.02
N GLN A 192 -10.12 -22.83 -5.47
CA GLN A 192 -10.42 -21.59 -6.22
C GLN A 192 -9.59 -21.46 -7.49
N HIS A 193 -8.32 -21.88 -7.45
CA HIS A 193 -7.49 -21.89 -8.64
C HIS A 193 -8.04 -22.82 -9.72
N ARG A 194 -8.39 -24.06 -9.37
CA ARG A 194 -8.96 -25.05 -10.31
C ARG A 194 -10.25 -24.57 -10.96
N GLN A 195 -11.12 -23.92 -10.19
CA GLN A 195 -12.38 -23.35 -10.68
C GLN A 195 -12.17 -22.05 -11.48
N GLY A 196 -10.99 -21.42 -11.37
CA GLY A 196 -10.64 -20.18 -12.04
C GLY A 196 -10.70 -20.27 -13.57
N ARG A 197 -11.24 -19.23 -14.21
CA ARG A 197 -11.35 -19.13 -15.69
C ARG A 197 -10.01 -19.36 -16.40
N GLY A 198 -8.91 -18.84 -15.82
CA GLY A 198 -7.56 -18.99 -16.37
C GLY A 198 -7.09 -20.45 -16.38
N HIS A 199 -7.27 -21.17 -15.28
CA HIS A 199 -6.93 -22.59 -15.18
C HIS A 199 -7.76 -23.42 -16.16
N ARG A 200 -9.10 -23.23 -16.17
CA ARG A 200 -10.00 -23.92 -17.10
C ARG A 200 -9.62 -23.73 -18.57
N LYS A 201 -9.26 -22.50 -18.98
CA LYS A 201 -8.79 -22.22 -20.35
C LYS A 201 -7.49 -22.95 -20.68
N ARG A 202 -6.53 -23.03 -19.75
CA ARG A 202 -5.27 -23.77 -19.96
C ARG A 202 -5.49 -25.27 -20.08
N ILE A 203 -6.29 -25.85 -19.19
CA ILE A 203 -6.67 -27.28 -19.26
C ILE A 203 -7.34 -27.60 -20.60
N SER A 204 -8.28 -26.76 -21.05
CA SER A 204 -8.94 -26.96 -22.35
C SER A 204 -7.95 -26.92 -23.52
N ARG A 205 -6.94 -26.04 -23.49
CA ARG A 205 -5.87 -26.00 -24.51
C ARG A 205 -4.99 -27.24 -24.47
N LEU A 206 -4.57 -27.68 -23.28
CA LEU A 206 -3.73 -28.87 -23.11
C LEU A 206 -4.45 -30.16 -23.55
N LYS A 207 -5.77 -30.25 -23.31
CA LYS A 207 -6.61 -31.35 -23.83
C LYS A 207 -6.67 -31.34 -25.36
N LYS A 208 -6.71 -30.16 -25.99
CA LYS A 208 -6.71 -30.03 -27.46
C LYS A 208 -5.35 -30.30 -28.10
N SER A 209 -4.24 -30.06 -27.39
CA SER A 209 -2.88 -30.28 -27.90
C SER A 209 -2.35 -31.70 -27.65
N GLY A 210 -3.14 -32.59 -27.05
CA GLY A 210 -2.71 -33.97 -26.74
C GLY A 210 -1.67 -34.09 -25.62
N SER A 211 -1.42 -33.03 -24.84
CA SER A 211 -0.33 -32.98 -23.86
C SER A 211 -0.76 -33.28 -22.41
N LEU A 212 -1.97 -33.82 -22.21
CA LEU A 212 -2.47 -34.29 -20.90
C LEU A 212 -2.64 -35.81 -20.98
N CYS A 213 -1.63 -36.56 -20.52
CA CYS A 213 -1.89 -37.92 -20.05
C CYS A 213 -2.52 -37.82 -18.66
N LEU A 214 -3.67 -38.48 -18.51
CA LEU A 214 -4.42 -38.60 -17.25
C LEU A 214 -3.60 -39.27 -16.15
#